data_AF-A0A2Z6NLJ5-F1
#
_entry.id   AF-A0A2Z6NLJ5-F1
#
_cell.length_a   1.000
_cell.length_b   1.000
_cell.length_c   1.000
_cell.angle_alpha   90.00
_cell.angle_beta   90.00
_cell.angle_gamma   90.00
#
_symmetry.space_group_name_H-M   'P 1'
#
loop_
_entity.id
_entity.type
_entity.pdbx_description
1 polymer ?
#
loop_
_entity_poly.entity_id
_entity_poly.type
_entity_poly.pdbx_seq_one_letter_code
_entity_poly.pdbx_strand_id
1 'polypeptide(L)' 'MATPFPIPLTAAQVGTYFVGQYYHVLQNQPEFVHQFYSDASTMLRIDGNSRETATAMLV' A
#
# COMPACT_ATOMS: atom_id res chain seq x y z
N MET A 1 14.13 -23.18 10.26
CA MET A 1 14.73 -23.26 8.90
C MET A 1 13.69 -22.71 7.95
N ALA A 2 13.95 -21.61 7.24
CA ALA A 2 13.00 -21.08 6.28
C ALA A 2 13.01 -21.97 5.02
N THR A 3 11.89 -22.62 4.72
CA THR A 3 11.73 -23.37 3.47
C THR A 3 11.85 -22.38 2.30
N PRO A 4 12.74 -22.62 1.32
CA PRO A 4 12.81 -21.77 0.14
C PRO A 4 11.45 -21.76 -0.55
N PHE A 5 10.92 -20.57 -0.83
CA PHE A 5 9.67 -20.46 -1.58
C PHE A 5 9.87 -21.11 -2.96
N PRO A 6 9.07 -22.12 -3.32
CA PRO A 6 9.32 -22.94 -4.51
C PRO A 6 9.09 -22.21 -5.84
N ILE A 7 8.57 -20.98 -5.79
CA ILE A 7 8.28 -20.15 -6.96
C ILE A 7 8.86 -18.77 -6.68
N PRO A 8 9.90 -18.34 -7.42
CA PRO A 8 10.36 -16.96 -7.31
C PRO A 8 9.24 -16.05 -7.82
N LEU A 9 8.63 -15.30 -6.90
CA LEU A 9 7.71 -14.23 -7.28
C LEU A 9 8.53 -13.15 -7.98
N THR A 10 8.15 -12.84 -9.21
CA THR A 10 8.74 -11.73 -9.95
C THR A 10 8.25 -10.41 -9.36
N ALA A 11 9.08 -9.36 -9.46
CA ALA A 11 8.66 -8.00 -9.09
C ALA A 11 7.39 -7.57 -9.84
N ALA A 12 7.21 -8.02 -11.09
CA ALA A 12 6.01 -7.77 -11.88
C ALA A 12 4.76 -8.39 -11.25
N GLN A 13 4.82 -9.67 -10.86
CA GLN A 13 3.69 -10.33 -10.19
C GLN A 13 3.33 -9.63 -8.87
N VAL A 14 4.34 -9.33 -8.03
CA VAL A 14 4.10 -8.63 -6.76
C VAL A 14 3.50 -7.25 -7.00
N GLY A 15 4.04 -6.49 -7.95
CA GLY A 15 3.55 -5.16 -8.30
C GLY A 15 2.10 -5.17 -8.80
N THR A 16 1.74 -6.12 -9.68
CA THR A 16 0.37 -6.25 -10.17
C THR A 16 -0.62 -6.54 -9.05
N TYR A 17 -0.28 -7.47 -8.15
CA TYR A 17 -1.15 -7.78 -6.99
C TYR A 17 -1.26 -6.60 -6.03
N PHE A 18 -0.14 -5.94 -5.72
CA PHE A 18 -0.09 -4.80 -4.81
C PHE A 18 -0.99 -3.67 -5.31
N VAL A 19 -0.86 -3.26 -6.57
CA VAL A 19 -1.67 -2.18 -7.15
C VAL A 19 -3.16 -2.53 -7.16
N GLY A 20 -3.50 -3.75 -7.57
CA GLY A 20 -4.89 -4.20 -7.61
C GLY A 20 -5.56 -4.17 -6.24
N GLN A 21 -4.89 -4.70 -5.22
CA GLN A 21 -5.42 -4.69 -3.86
C GLN A 21 -5.48 -3.30 -3.24
N TYR A 22 -4.44 -2.48 -3.45
CA TYR A 22 -4.42 -1.11 -2.95
C TYR A 22 -5.64 -0.30 -3.43
N TYR A 23 -5.95 -0.34 -4.73
CA TYR A 23 -7.12 0.38 -5.26
C TYR A 23 -8.46 -0.24 -4.84
N HIS A 24 -8.54 -1.57 -4.74
CA HIS A 24 -9.74 -2.23 -4.25
C HIS A 24 -10.08 -1.78 -2.82
N VAL A 25 -9.10 -1.78 -1.92
CA VAL A 25 -9.26 -1.32 -0.53
C VAL A 25 -9.54 0.18 -0.50
N LEU A 26 -8.82 1.00 -1.28
CA LEU A 26 -9.04 2.45 -1.33
C LEU A 26 -10.48 2.81 -1.74
N GLN A 27 -11.09 2.06 -2.64
CA GLN A 27 -12.45 2.33 -3.12
C GLN A 27 -13.54 1.79 -2.18
N ASN A 28 -13.33 0.62 -1.58
CA ASN A 28 -14.39 -0.11 -0.89
C ASN A 28 -14.27 -0.08 0.65
N GLN A 29 -13.05 0.03 1.18
CA GLN A 29 -12.73 0.00 2.60
C GLN A 29 -11.57 0.97 2.90
N PRO A 30 -11.76 2.29 2.67
CA PRO A 30 -10.71 3.31 2.77
C PRO A 30 -10.05 3.34 4.16
N GLU A 31 -10.77 2.94 5.20
CA GLU A 31 -10.29 2.83 6.58
C GLU A 31 -9.13 1.84 6.75
N PHE A 32 -8.89 0.92 5.80
CA PHE A 32 -7.79 -0.05 5.87
C PHE A 32 -6.60 0.30 4.97
N VAL A 33 -6.68 1.37 4.19
CA VAL A 33 -5.61 1.77 3.26
C VAL A 33 -4.31 2.06 3.99
N HIS A 34 -4.39 2.59 5.22
CA HIS A 34 -3.21 2.91 6.02
C HIS A 34 -2.32 1.68 6.29
N GLN A 35 -2.87 0.45 6.25
CA GLN A 35 -2.13 -0.79 6.50
C GLN A 35 -1.11 -1.12 5.40
N PHE A 36 -1.21 -0.50 4.22
CA PHE A 36 -0.24 -0.64 3.13
C PHE A 36 1.02 0.21 3.34
N TYR A 37 1.04 1.05 4.38
CA TYR A 37 2.15 1.92 4.71
C TYR A 37 2.83 1.45 6.00
N SER A 38 4.16 1.47 6.00
CA SER A 38 4.96 1.30 7.20
C SER A 38 5.13 2.65 7.93
N ASP A 39 5.59 2.63 9.18
CA ASP A 39 5.89 3.86 9.93
C ASP A 39 6.90 4.78 9.23
N ALA A 40 7.76 4.23 8.37
CA ALA A 40 8.74 4.99 7.59
C ALA A 40 8.20 5.50 6.25
N SER A 41 6.98 5.13 5.85
CA SER A 41 6.41 5.48 4.55
C SER A 41 5.94 6.94 4.51
N THR A 42 6.21 7.63 3.41
CA THR A 42 5.68 8.96 3.12
C THR A 42 4.68 8.87 1.97
N MET A 43 3.52 9.51 2.10
CA MET A 43 2.49 9.58 1.07
C MET A 43 2.33 11.03 0.60
N LEU A 44 2.05 11.23 -0.68
CA LEU A 44 1.82 12.55 -1.28
C LEU A 44 0.54 12.50 -2.11
N ARG A 45 -0.48 13.29 -1.74
CA ARG A 45 -1.68 13.49 -2.55
C ARG A 45 -1.46 14.72 -3.43
N ILE A 46 -1.73 14.59 -4.73
CA ILE A 46 -1.49 15.67 -5.72
C ILE A 46 -2.81 16.40 -6.07
N ASP A 47 -3.95 15.99 -5.52
CA ASP A 47 -5.29 16.52 -5.83
C ASP A 47 -5.63 17.89 -5.20
N GLY A 48 -4.63 18.68 -4.79
CA GLY A 48 -4.79 20.11 -4.46
C GLY A 48 -4.66 20.45 -2.97
N ASN A 49 -3.49 20.99 -2.62
CA ASN A 49 -3.18 21.78 -1.41
C ASN A 49 -2.95 21.08 -0.04
N SER A 50 -2.85 19.75 0.06
CA SER A 50 -2.40 19.11 1.31
C SER A 50 -1.37 18.00 1.10
N ARG A 51 -0.19 18.15 1.73
CA ARG A 51 0.79 17.07 1.93
C ARG A 51 0.48 16.45 3.28
N GLU A 52 -0.05 15.24 3.29
CA GLU A 52 -0.39 14.52 4.51
C GLU A 52 0.53 13.30 4.66
N THR A 53 1.13 13.11 5.83
CA THR A 53 1.82 11.87 6.17
C THR A 53 0.80 10.74 6.30
N ALA A 54 1.18 9.48 6.06
CA ALA A 54 0.25 8.34 6.19
C ALA A 54 -0.41 8.27 7.58
N THR A 55 0.28 8.76 8.62
CA THR A 55 -0.24 8.95 9.98
C THR A 55 -1.44 9.89 10.06
N ALA A 56 -1.58 10.87 9.16
CA ALA A 56 -2.69 11.81 9.15
C ALA A 56 -3.99 11.22 8.58
N MET A 57 -3.97 10.01 8.01
CA MET A 57 -5.18 9.28 7.61
C MET A 57 -5.90 8.60 8.79
N LEU A 58 -5.34 8.66 10.00
CA LEU A 58 -5.84 7.98 11.19
C LEU A 58 -6.78 8.85 12.06
N VAL A 59 -7.29 9.96 11.52
CA VAL A 59 -8.18 10.90 12.22
C VAL A 59 -9.47 11.19 11.46
#